data_AF-A0A838WKS3-F1
#
_entry.id   AF-A0A838WKS3-F1
#
_cell.length_a   1.000
_cell.length_b   1.000
_cell.length_c   1.000
_cell.angle_alpha   90.00
_cell.angle_beta   90.00
_cell.angle_gamma   90.00
#
_symmetry.space_group_name_H-M   'P 1'
#
loop_
_entity.id
_entity.type
_entity.pdbx_description
1 polymer ?
#
loop_
_entity_poly.entity_id
_entity_poly.type
_entity_poly.pdbx_seq_one_letter_code
_entity_poly.pdbx_strand_id
1 'polypeptide(L)'
;GILALALAWISGPFLLVTVVTSLVIGTAYSLPPLRLKQFPFWAALCIFSVRGTIINLGLFEHFSWLLQRSQGIPFAVWTLTLFILVFTMAIAIFKDIPDLEGDLRYNINTFTIKLGKKAVFDLALWLLTFCYIGMII
;
A
#
# COMPACT_ATOMS: atom_id res chain seq x y z
N GLY A 1 13.73 7.75 10.23
CA GLY A 1 13.51 8.93 9.37
C GLY A 1 14.81 9.44 8.80
N ILE A 2 15.59 10.17 9.60
CA ILE A 2 16.80 10.89 9.16
C ILE A 2 17.83 9.97 8.48
N LEU A 3 18.16 8.83 9.10
CA LEU A 3 19.10 7.85 8.50
C LEU A 3 18.60 7.30 7.15
N ALA A 4 17.31 7.01 7.03
CA ALA A 4 16.73 6.52 5.78
C ALA A 4 16.81 7.58 4.67
N LEU A 5 16.57 8.85 5.00
CA LEU A 5 16.70 9.97 4.06
C LEU A 5 18.16 10.19 3.64
N ALA A 6 19.10 10.12 4.59
CA ALA A 6 20.53 10.26 4.31
C ALA A 6 21.03 9.15 3.37
N LEU A 7 20.65 7.89 3.65
CA LEU A 7 20.99 6.76 2.79
C LEU A 7 20.35 6.92 1.39
N ALA A 8 19.08 7.28 1.33
CA ALA A 8 18.38 7.48 0.06
C ALA A 8 18.98 8.61 -0.78
N TRP A 9 19.43 9.69 -0.14
CA TRP A 9 20.13 10.80 -0.79
C TRP A 9 21.43 10.34 -1.46
N ILE A 10 22.21 9.48 -0.79
CA ILE A 10 23.48 8.97 -1.31
C ILE A 10 23.24 7.97 -2.44
N SER A 11 22.19 7.14 -2.34
CA SER A 11 21.91 6.10 -3.34
C SER A 11 21.36 6.63 -4.66
N GLY A 12 20.66 7.77 -4.66
CA GLY A 12 20.25 8.44 -5.90
C GLY A 12 18.84 9.05 -5.85
N PRO A 13 18.48 9.83 -6.88
CA PRO A 13 17.28 10.67 -6.87
C PRO A 13 15.98 9.85 -6.81
N PHE A 14 15.90 8.73 -7.53
CA PHE A 14 14.70 7.87 -7.55
C PHE A 14 14.43 7.22 -6.18
N LEU A 15 15.47 6.72 -5.51
CA LEU A 15 15.32 6.14 -4.19
C LEU A 15 14.92 7.22 -3.18
N LEU A 16 15.51 8.41 -3.28
CA LEU A 16 15.14 9.54 -2.44
C LEU A 16 13.66 9.91 -2.60
N VAL A 17 13.15 10.06 -3.82
CA VAL A 17 11.73 10.36 -4.06
C VAL A 17 10.85 9.27 -3.46
N THR A 18 11.21 8.00 -3.66
CA THR A 18 10.48 6.85 -3.12
C THR A 18 10.42 6.88 -1.59
N VAL A 19 11.56 7.14 -0.93
CA VAL A 19 11.65 7.18 0.53
C VAL A 19 10.95 8.40 1.10
N VAL A 20 11.12 9.59 0.51
CA VAL A 20 10.46 10.83 0.94
C VAL A 20 8.95 10.69 0.84
N THR A 21 8.42 10.24 -0.30
CA THR A 21 6.97 10.07 -0.48
C THR A 21 6.40 9.02 0.48
N SER A 22 7.06 7.87 0.62
CA SER A 22 6.67 6.83 1.59
C SER A 22 6.70 7.34 3.03
N LEU A 23 7.70 8.15 3.39
CA LEU A 23 7.84 8.72 4.72
C LEU A 23 6.76 9.76 4.99
N VAL A 24 6.46 10.65 4.04
CA VAL A 24 5.40 11.66 4.15
C VAL A 24 4.02 11.00 4.31
N ILE A 25 3.74 9.95 3.55
CA ILE A 25 2.48 9.21 3.70
C ILE A 25 2.45 8.47 5.04
N GLY A 26 3.56 7.83 5.44
CA GLY A 26 3.68 7.14 6.72
C GLY A 26 3.57 8.07 7.94
N THR A 27 4.07 9.30 7.85
CA THR A 27 3.91 10.32 8.91
C THR A 27 2.48 10.81 8.96
N ALA A 28 1.85 11.13 7.82
CA ALA A 28 0.43 11.49 7.75
C ALA A 28 -0.48 10.37 8.29
N TYR A 29 -0.09 9.10 8.07
CA TYR A 29 -0.79 7.93 8.59
C TYR A 29 -0.74 7.84 10.12
N SER A 30 0.42 8.09 10.73
CA SER A 30 0.67 7.75 12.13
C SER A 30 0.62 8.93 13.12
N LEU A 31 1.05 10.13 12.70
CA LEU A 31 1.31 11.27 13.58
C LEU A 31 0.18 12.32 13.54
N PRO A 32 -0.08 13.02 14.66
CA PRO A 32 -0.93 14.22 14.67
C PRO A 32 -0.27 15.32 13.82
N PRO A 33 -1.05 16.15 13.10
CA PRO A 33 -2.51 16.38 13.24
C PRO A 33 -3.43 15.46 12.40
N LEU A 34 -2.92 14.78 11.36
CA LEU A 34 -3.76 14.04 10.41
C LEU A 34 -4.20 12.65 10.91
N ARG A 35 -3.26 11.86 11.45
CA ARG A 35 -3.47 10.48 11.93
C ARG A 35 -4.45 9.68 11.08
N LEU A 36 -4.19 9.56 9.77
CA LEU A 36 -5.12 8.94 8.82
C LEU A 36 -5.50 7.50 9.18
N LYS A 37 -4.71 6.81 10.01
CA LYS A 37 -5.05 5.50 10.58
C LYS A 37 -6.40 5.47 11.33
N GLN A 38 -6.90 6.61 11.79
CA GLN A 38 -8.21 6.70 12.46
C GLN A 38 -9.38 6.56 11.49
N PHE A 39 -9.14 6.80 10.20
CA PHE A 39 -10.14 6.69 9.15
C PHE A 39 -9.84 5.46 8.30
N PRO A 40 -10.66 4.40 8.36
CA PRO A 40 -10.38 3.12 7.69
C PRO A 40 -10.14 3.26 6.18
N PHE A 41 -10.88 4.14 5.50
CA PHE A 41 -10.68 4.42 4.07
C PHE A 41 -9.28 5.00 3.78
N TRP A 42 -8.87 6.06 4.48
CA TRP A 42 -7.57 6.68 4.29
C TRP A 42 -6.44 5.76 4.75
N ALA A 43 -6.67 4.96 5.79
CA ALA A 43 -5.73 3.97 6.26
C ALA A 43 -5.43 2.92 5.16
N ALA A 44 -6.48 2.36 4.55
CA ALA A 44 -6.35 1.43 3.44
C ALA A 44 -5.62 2.08 2.25
N LEU A 45 -6.00 3.31 1.88
CA LEU A 45 -5.37 4.06 0.78
C LEU A 45 -3.87 4.23 0.99
N CYS A 46 -3.43 4.64 2.18
CA CYS A 46 -2.02 4.76 2.49
C CYS A 46 -1.29 3.41 2.38
N ILE A 47 -1.88 2.32 2.86
CA ILE A 47 -1.26 0.99 2.86
C ILE A 47 -1.04 0.48 1.44
N PHE A 48 -2.09 0.42 0.62
CA PHE A 48 -1.96 -0.15 -0.73
C PHE A 48 -1.24 0.80 -1.69
N SER A 49 -1.31 2.13 -1.51
CA SER A 49 -0.61 3.06 -2.41
C SER A 49 0.90 3.03 -2.17
N VAL A 50 1.33 3.06 -0.92
CA VAL A 50 2.76 2.98 -0.59
C VAL A 50 3.32 1.62 -1.00
N ARG A 51 2.65 0.54 -0.59
CA ARG A 51 3.16 -0.82 -0.79
C ARG A 51 2.92 -1.36 -2.20
N GLY A 52 1.79 -1.01 -2.81
CA GLY A 52 1.39 -1.46 -4.14
C GLY A 52 2.09 -0.71 -5.25
N THR A 53 2.16 0.62 -5.17
CA THR A 53 2.62 1.47 -6.28
C THR A 53 3.96 2.12 -6.01
N ILE A 54 4.08 2.91 -4.94
CA ILE A 54 5.27 3.77 -4.72
C ILE A 54 6.53 2.93 -4.58
N ILE A 55 6.51 1.91 -3.73
CA ILE A 55 7.69 1.08 -3.47
C ILE A 55 8.05 0.25 -4.72
N ASN A 56 7.08 -0.37 -5.40
CA ASN A 56 7.36 -1.21 -6.58
C ASN A 56 7.99 -0.40 -7.72
N LEU A 57 7.30 0.68 -8.14
CA LEU A 57 7.76 1.48 -9.26
C LEU A 57 9.03 2.26 -8.89
N GLY A 58 9.07 2.81 -7.67
CA GLY A 58 10.21 3.58 -7.19
C GLY A 58 11.50 2.78 -7.08
N LEU A 59 11.43 1.54 -6.58
CA LEU A 59 12.60 0.65 -6.55
C LEU A 59 13.01 0.19 -7.95
N PHE A 60 12.06 -0.11 -8.82
CA PHE A 60 12.37 -0.47 -10.21
C PHE A 60 13.11 0.67 -10.92
N GLU A 61 12.62 1.90 -10.82
CA GLU A 61 13.24 3.09 -11.39
C GLU A 61 14.64 3.35 -10.81
N HIS A 62 14.82 3.15 -9.50
CA HIS A 62 16.12 3.27 -8.86
C HIS A 62 17.16 2.31 -9.46
N PHE A 63 16.80 1.03 -9.62
CA PHE A 63 17.70 0.05 -10.22
C PHE A 63 17.91 0.27 -11.72
N SER A 64 16.87 0.66 -12.45
CA SER A 64 16.98 0.98 -13.88
C SER A 64 17.94 2.15 -14.12
N TRP A 65 17.87 3.18 -13.27
CA TRP A 65 18.82 4.30 -13.30
C TRP A 65 20.24 3.88 -12.96
N LEU A 66 20.43 3.11 -11.87
CA LEU A 66 21.75 2.67 -11.42
C LEU A 66 22.45 1.76 -12.44
N LEU A 67 21.68 0.90 -13.11
CA LEU A 67 22.17 -0.03 -14.13
C LEU A 67 22.26 0.62 -15.52
N GLN A 68 22.00 1.93 -15.64
CA GLN A 68 21.98 2.68 -16.90
C GLN A 68 21.09 2.04 -17.97
N ARG A 69 20.01 1.37 -17.55
CA ARG A 69 19.02 0.81 -18.46
C ARG A 69 18.02 1.90 -18.85
N SER A 70 18.23 2.47 -20.04
CA SER A 70 17.30 3.42 -20.66
C SER A 70 16.15 2.68 -21.36
N GLN A 71 15.39 1.88 -20.62
CA GLN A 71 14.14 1.29 -21.10
C GLN A 71 13.04 1.64 -20.12
N GLY A 72 11.88 2.06 -20.64
CA GLY A 72 10.71 2.33 -19.83
C GLY A 72 10.28 1.09 -19.03
N ILE A 73 9.39 1.31 -18.06
CA ILE A 73 8.91 0.25 -17.16
C ILE A 73 8.33 -0.92 -17.98
N PRO A 74 8.91 -2.13 -17.91
CA PRO A 74 8.42 -3.29 -18.63
C PRO A 74 6.99 -3.63 -18.22
N PHE A 75 6.22 -4.20 -19.15
CA PHE A 75 4.84 -4.62 -18.88
C PHE A 75 4.73 -5.55 -17.67
N ALA A 76 5.69 -6.47 -17.49
CA ALA A 76 5.74 -7.36 -16.33
C ALA A 76 5.76 -6.62 -14.98
N VAL A 77 6.44 -5.46 -14.90
CA VAL A 77 6.50 -4.65 -13.68
C VAL A 77 5.17 -3.93 -13.44
N TRP A 78 4.50 -3.47 -14.50
CA TRP A 78 3.15 -2.93 -14.40
C TRP A 78 2.15 -3.97 -13.91
N THR A 79 2.19 -5.18 -14.47
CA THR A 79 1.34 -6.30 -14.04
C THR A 79 1.60 -6.66 -12.58
N LEU A 80 2.87 -6.76 -12.18
CA LEU A 80 3.24 -7.02 -10.78
C LEU A 80 2.76 -5.91 -9.85
N THR A 81 2.90 -4.65 -10.26
CA THR A 81 2.46 -3.48 -9.49
C THR A 81 0.95 -3.50 -9.28
N LEU A 82 0.19 -3.78 -10.34
CA LEU A 82 -1.27 -3.92 -10.28
C LEU A 82 -1.68 -5.09 -9.36
N PHE A 83 -1.01 -6.24 -9.50
CA PHE A 83 -1.23 -7.40 -8.64
C PHE A 83 -1.00 -7.04 -7.16
N ILE A 84 0.14 -6.46 -6.83
CA ILE A 84 0.48 -6.09 -5.44
C ILE A 84 -0.48 -5.01 -4.93
N LEU A 85 -0.94 -4.08 -5.76
CA LEU A 85 -1.93 -3.07 -5.38
C LEU A 85 -3.26 -3.70 -4.96
N VAL A 86 -3.81 -4.60 -5.79
CA VAL A 86 -5.07 -5.30 -5.47
C VAL A 86 -4.90 -6.24 -4.28
N PHE A 87 -3.77 -6.95 -4.21
CA PHE A 87 -3.46 -7.85 -3.12
C PHE A 87 -3.31 -7.12 -1.77
N THR A 88 -2.62 -5.98 -1.75
CA THR A 88 -2.46 -5.18 -0.54
C THR A 88 -3.75 -4.48 -0.13
N MET A 89 -4.62 -4.13 -1.09
CA MET A 89 -5.99 -3.70 -0.79
C MET A 89 -6.78 -4.82 -0.09
N ALA A 90 -6.70 -6.06 -0.57
CA ALA A 90 -7.35 -7.20 0.09
C ALA A 90 -6.84 -7.40 1.52
N ILE A 91 -5.52 -7.30 1.75
CA ILE A 91 -4.94 -7.35 3.12
C ILE A 91 -5.46 -6.21 3.99
N ALA A 92 -5.53 -5.00 3.44
CA ALA A 92 -6.03 -3.84 4.17
C ALA A 92 -7.51 -3.97 4.56
N ILE A 93 -8.31 -4.69 3.77
CA ILE A 93 -9.69 -5.04 4.12
C ILE A 93 -9.72 -6.18 5.15
N PHE A 94 -8.89 -7.20 4.96
CA PHE A 94 -8.81 -8.36 5.87
C PHE A 94 -8.43 -7.96 7.29
N LYS A 95 -7.54 -6.97 7.46
CA LYS A 95 -7.14 -6.51 8.80
C LYS A 95 -8.30 -5.91 9.60
N ASP A 96 -9.30 -5.34 8.92
CA ASP A 96 -10.46 -4.71 9.58
C ASP A 96 -11.45 -5.75 10.14
N ILE A 97 -11.29 -7.05 9.82
CA ILE A 97 -12.13 -8.14 10.35
C ILE A 97 -11.80 -8.46 11.83
N PRO A 98 -10.54 -8.78 12.20
CA PRO A 98 -10.17 -8.98 13.60
C PRO A 98 -10.23 -7.68 14.41
N ASP A 99 -10.02 -6.52 13.80
CA ASP A 99 -10.05 -5.21 14.49
C ASP A 99 -11.46 -4.78 14.94
N LEU A 100 -12.52 -5.50 14.53
CA LEU A 100 -13.92 -5.14 14.81
C LEU A 100 -14.21 -4.85 16.29
N GLU A 101 -13.72 -5.69 17.20
CA GLU A 101 -13.99 -5.54 18.64
C GLU A 101 -13.31 -4.30 19.23
N GLY A 102 -12.12 -3.97 18.72
CA GLY A 102 -11.41 -2.73 19.06
C GLY A 102 -12.13 -1.52 18.46
N ASP A 103 -12.49 -1.57 17.19
CA ASP A 103 -13.19 -0.50 16.49
C ASP A 103 -14.53 -0.16 17.13
N LEU A 104 -15.31 -1.17 17.54
CA LEU A 104 -16.55 -1.00 18.29
C LEU A 104 -16.31 -0.34 19.65
N ARG A 105 -15.27 -0.75 20.38
CA ARG A 105 -14.92 -0.17 21.69
C ARG A 105 -14.49 1.30 21.59
N TYR A 106 -13.91 1.70 20.45
CA TYR A 106 -13.46 3.08 20.19
C TYR A 106 -14.38 3.89 19.27
N ASN A 107 -15.61 3.41 18.96
CA ASN A 107 -16.58 4.07 18.08
C ASN A 107 -16.02 4.42 16.67
N ILE A 108 -15.14 3.59 16.12
CA ILE A 108 -14.57 3.76 14.78
C ILE A 108 -15.48 3.05 13.76
N ASN A 109 -16.13 3.80 12.87
CA ASN A 109 -17.03 3.22 11.86
C ASN A 109 -16.25 2.57 10.70
N THR A 110 -15.89 1.29 10.83
CA THR A 110 -15.23 0.51 9.77
C THR A 110 -16.20 -0.21 8.83
N PHE A 111 -15.70 -0.67 7.68
CA PHE A 111 -16.50 -1.43 6.70
C PHE A 111 -17.07 -2.71 7.33
N THR A 112 -16.32 -3.35 8.23
CA THR A 112 -16.76 -4.54 8.96
C THR A 112 -17.95 -4.27 9.88
N ILE A 113 -18.04 -3.09 10.50
CA ILE A 113 -19.20 -2.69 11.31
C ILE A 113 -20.43 -2.47 10.43
N LYS A 114 -20.26 -1.86 9.24
CA LYS A 114 -21.38 -1.51 8.35
C LYS A 114 -21.90 -2.70 7.53
N LEU A 115 -21.02 -3.55 7.02
CA LEU A 115 -21.36 -4.65 6.09
C LEU A 115 -21.39 -6.02 6.79
N GLY A 116 -20.80 -6.14 7.98
CA GLY A 116 -20.66 -7.38 8.72
C GLY A 116 -19.43 -8.19 8.30
N LYS A 117 -18.89 -8.97 9.24
CA LYS A 117 -17.66 -9.77 9.07
C LYS A 117 -17.69 -10.66 7.82
N LYS A 118 -18.82 -11.33 7.56
CA LYS A 118 -18.97 -12.28 6.45
C LYS A 118 -18.89 -11.61 5.08
N ALA A 119 -19.59 -10.49 4.89
CA ALA A 119 -19.55 -9.77 3.62
C ALA A 119 -18.15 -9.19 3.32
N VAL A 120 -17.45 -8.69 4.34
CA VAL A 120 -16.07 -8.18 4.20
C VAL A 120 -15.08 -9.31 3.89
N PHE A 121 -15.24 -10.46 4.54
CA PHE A 121 -14.46 -11.66 4.23
C PHE A 121 -14.66 -12.11 2.77
N ASP A 122 -15.92 -12.23 2.34
CA ASP A 122 -16.26 -12.65 0.97
C ASP A 122 -15.73 -11.64 -0.06
N LEU A 123 -15.83 -10.34 0.21
CA LEU A 123 -15.27 -9.28 -0.65
C LEU A 123 -13.76 -9.43 -0.82
N ALA A 124 -13.03 -9.62 0.28
CA ALA A 124 -11.58 -9.75 0.25
C ALA A 124 -11.15 -11.06 -0.44
N LEU A 125 -11.91 -12.14 -0.27
CA LEU A 125 -11.70 -13.40 -1.00
C LEU A 125 -11.91 -13.20 -2.50
N TRP A 126 -13.01 -12.56 -2.91
CA TRP A 126 -13.28 -12.25 -4.32
C TRP A 126 -12.17 -11.41 -4.96
N LEU A 127 -11.66 -10.40 -4.25
CA LEU A 127 -10.53 -9.58 -4.71
C LEU A 127 -9.28 -10.43 -4.92
N LEU A 128 -8.95 -11.32 -3.99
CA LEU A 128 -7.81 -12.24 -4.12
C LEU A 128 -8.00 -13.20 -5.31
N THR A 129 -9.17 -13.83 -5.42
CA THR A 129 -9.48 -14.77 -6.50
C THR A 129 -9.34 -14.08 -7.86
N PHE A 130 -9.91 -12.90 -8.04
CA PHE A 130 -9.78 -12.14 -9.28
C PHE A 130 -8.32 -11.77 -9.57
N CYS A 131 -7.57 -11.36 -8.54
CA CYS A 131 -6.15 -11.01 -8.66
C CYS A 131 -5.31 -12.20 -9.16
N TYR A 132 -5.53 -13.41 -8.62
CA TYR A 132 -4.83 -14.61 -9.06
C TYR A 132 -5.28 -15.08 -10.45
N ILE A 133 -6.58 -15.04 -10.76
CA ILE A 133 -7.08 -15.38 -12.10
C ILE A 133 -6.49 -14.45 -13.16
N GLY A 134 -6.44 -13.14 -12.87
CA GLY A 134 -5.86 -12.14 -13.77
C GLY A 134 -4.36 -12.34 -14.04
N MET A 135 -3.64 -13.08 -13.21
CA MET A 135 -2.23 -13.44 -13.44
C MET A 135 -2.06 -14.70 -14.29
N ILE A 136 -3.08 -15.54 -14.39
CA ILE A 136 -3.05 -16.79 -15.16
C ILE A 136 -3.33 -16.53 -16.65
N ILE A 137 -4.10 -15.49 -16.95
CA ILE A 137 -4.45 -15.02 -18.30
C ILE A 137 -3.32 -14.13 -18.83
#